data_AF-A0A7X7RUX5-F1
#
_entry.id   AF-A0A7X7RUX5-F1
#
_cell.length_a   1.000
_cell.length_b   1.000
_cell.length_c   1.000
_cell.angle_alpha   90.00
_cell.angle_beta   90.00
_cell.angle_gamma   90.00
#
_symmetry.space_group_name_H-M   'P 1'
#
loop_
_entity.id
_entity.type
_entity.pdbx_description
1 polymer ?
#
loop_
_entity_poly.entity_id
_entity_poly.type
_entity_poly.pdbx_seq_one_letter_code
_entity_poly.pdbx_strand_id
1 'polypeptide(L)' 'AGDRITEREATHIKNELLKCETPLVCPHGRPTVVEFSELFFDRQFSR' A
#
# COMPACT_ATOMS: atom_id res chain seq x y z
N ALA A 1 -3.37 -13.09 7.72
CA ALA A 1 -3.43 -12.56 6.34
C ALA A 1 -4.15 -13.59 5.47
N GLY A 2 -5.04 -13.16 4.59
CA GLY A 2 -5.86 -14.05 3.75
C GLY A 2 -7.37 -13.80 3.83
N ASP A 3 -7.81 -12.89 4.71
CA ASP A 3 -9.22 -12.52 4.84
C ASP A 3 -9.69 -11.77 3.59
N ARG A 4 -10.93 -12.06 3.17
CA ARG A 4 -11.59 -11.27 2.11
C ARG A 4 -12.09 -9.98 2.72
N ILE A 5 -11.73 -8.86 2.09
CA ILE A 5 -12.22 -7.53 2.45
C ILE A 5 -12.98 -6.94 1.27
N THR A 6 -13.99 -6.15 1.59
CA THR A 6 -14.74 -5.33 0.63
C THR A 6 -13.94 -4.09 0.22
N GLU A 7 -14.31 -3.47 -0.91
CA GLU A 7 -13.72 -2.20 -1.35
C GLU A 7 -13.84 -1.08 -0.30
N ARG A 8 -14.99 -1.04 0.39
CA ARG A 8 -15.25 -0.07 1.46
C ARG A 8 -14.29 -0.26 2.63
N GLU A 9 -14.06 -1.51 3.04
CA GLU A 9 -13.10 -1.84 4.10
C GLU A 9 -11.68 -1.52 3.66
N ALA A 10 -11.29 -1.87 2.44
CA ALA A 10 -9.98 -1.54 1.88
C ALA A 10 -9.72 -0.02 1.89
N THR A 11 -10.72 0.77 1.48
CA THR A 11 -10.63 2.25 1.50
C THR A 11 -10.51 2.78 2.92
N HIS A 12 -11.31 2.25 3.85
CA HIS A 12 -11.24 2.63 5.26
C HIS A 12 -9.86 2.33 5.85
N ILE A 13 -9.34 1.11 5.67
CA ILE A 13 -8.01 0.69 6.15
C ILE A 13 -6.93 1.61 5.58
N LYS A 14 -6.98 1.90 4.27
CA LYS A 14 -6.04 2.83 3.62
C LYS A 14 -6.06 4.21 4.28
N ASN A 15 -7.26 4.76 4.50
CA ASN A 15 -7.41 6.10 5.08
C ASN A 15 -6.93 6.14 6.54
N GLU A 16 -7.16 5.09 7.32
CA GLU A 16 -6.64 5.01 8.70
C GLU A 16 -5.12 4.86 8.73
N LEU A 17 -4.55 4.03 7.84
CA LEU A 17 -3.09 3.87 7.72
C LEU A 17 -2.40 5.21 7.47
N LEU A 18 -2.94 6.03 6.56
CA LEU A 18 -2.36 7.33 6.19
C LEU A 18 -2.45 8.39 7.31
N LYS A 19 -3.25 8.16 8.37
CA LYS A 19 -3.30 9.04 9.55
C LYS A 19 -2.21 8.72 10.58
N CYS A 20 -1.54 7.59 10.46
CA CYS A 20 -0.45 7.24 11.36
C CYS A 20 0.75 8.19 11.18
N GLU A 21 1.53 8.39 12.25
CA GLU A 21 2.76 9.21 12.21
C GLU A 21 3.78 8.68 11.19
N THR A 22 3.95 7.35 11.14
CA THR A 22 4.86 6.66 10.21
C THR A 22 4.08 5.65 9.35
N PRO A 23 3.33 6.10 8.34
CA PRO A 23 2.36 5.24 7.64
C PRO A 23 3.01 4.22 6.69
N LEU A 24 4.29 4.42 6.32
CA LEU A 24 5.01 3.61 5.32
C LEU A 24 5.81 2.46 5.93
N VAL A 25 5.98 2.43 7.24
CA VAL A 25 6.77 1.43 7.96
C VAL A 25 6.02 1.03 9.23
N CYS A 26 5.85 -0.27 9.45
CA CYS A 26 5.26 -0.76 10.69
C CYS A 26 6.24 -0.58 11.88
N PRO A 27 5.77 -0.68 13.14
CA PRO A 27 6.62 -0.48 14.32
C PRO A 27 7.85 -1.41 14.43
N HIS A 28 7.90 -2.49 13.65
CA HIS A 28 9.00 -3.45 13.61
C HIS A 28 9.93 -3.25 12.39
N GLY A 29 9.78 -2.17 11.63
CA GLY A 29 10.63 -1.84 10.49
C GLY A 29 10.24 -2.48 9.16
N ARG A 30 9.18 -3.30 9.10
CA ARG A 30 8.68 -3.85 7.81
C ARG A 30 7.88 -2.78 7.05
N PRO A 31 8.03 -2.69 5.71
CA PRO A 31 7.24 -1.77 4.90
C PRO A 31 5.75 -2.16 4.90
N THR A 32 4.87 -1.17 4.99
CA THR A 32 3.40 -1.33 4.89
C THR A 32 2.88 -0.97 3.49
N VAL A 33 3.62 -0.14 2.75
CA VAL A 33 3.29 0.33 1.41
C VAL A 33 4.53 0.14 0.52
N VAL A 34 4.29 -0.30 -0.72
CA VAL A 34 5.29 -0.32 -1.80
C VAL A 34 4.76 0.53 -2.94
N GLU A 35 5.54 1.52 -3.37
CA GLU A 35 5.19 2.42 -4.45
C GLU A 35 5.83 1.96 -5.77
N PHE A 36 5.05 1.99 -6.83
CA PHE A 36 5.50 1.76 -8.20
C PHE A 36 5.07 2.95 -9.05
N SER A 37 6.01 3.59 -9.73
CA SER A 37 5.69 4.66 -10.68
C SER A 37 5.16 4.09 -11.99
N GLU A 38 4.44 4.90 -12.77
CA GLU A 38 4.00 4.51 -14.12
C GLU A 38 5.21 4.10 -14.99
N LEU A 39 6.29 4.89 -14.94
CA LEU A 39 7.54 4.57 -15.62
C LEU A 39 8.15 3.23 -15.19
N PHE A 40 7.98 2.82 -13.93
CA PHE A 40 8.42 1.50 -13.50
C PHE A 40 7.67 0.41 -14.27
N PHE A 41 6.34 0.54 -14.39
CA PHE A 41 5.52 -0.38 -15.15
C PHE A 41 5.82 -0.34 -16.65
N ASP A 42 5.98 0.84 -17.24
CA ASP A 42 6.35 1.00 -18.65
C ASP A 42 7.62 0.22 -18.98
N ARG A 43 8.66 0.36 -18.14
CA ARG A 43 9.90 -0.41 -18.27
C ARG A 43 9.69 -1.92 -18.09
N GLN A 44 8.87 -2.34 -17.12
CA GLN A 44 8.62 -3.78 -16.88
C GLN A 44 7.84 -4.43 -18.02
N PHE A 45 6.94 -3.68 -18.67
CA PHE A 45 6.10 -4.17 -19.75
C PHE A 45 6.59 -3.77 -21.15
N SER A 46 7.76 -3.13 -21.25
CA SER A 46 8.37 -2.65 -22.51
C SER A 46 7.42 -1.76 -23.33
N ARG A 47 6.77 -0.81 -22.65
CA ARG A 47 5.90 0.22 -23.22
C ARG A 47 6.58 1.58 -23.14
#